data_AF-A0AA37JTZ1-F1
#
_entry.id   AF-A0AA37JTZ1-F1
#
_cell.length_a   1.000
_cell.length_b   1.000
_cell.length_c   1.000
_cell.angle_alpha   90.00
_cell.angle_beta   90.00
_cell.angle_gamma   90.00
#
_symmetry.space_group_name_H-M   'P 1'
#
loop_
_entity.id
_entity.type
_entity.pdbx_description
1 polymer ?
#
loop_
_entity_poly.entity_id
_entity_poly.type
_entity_poly.pdbx_seq_one_letter_code
_entity_poly.pdbx_strand_id
1 'polypeptide(L)'
;MAVIASEDNRFATHNGFDFIEIQKAIKENETRKRKRGASTISQQTAKNVFLWPQSSWVRKGLEVYFTVLIEFFWSKERIMEVYLNSIEMGKGIYGAQAAAKYKFKTTAAKLSAGQCALIAATLPNPIRFDSAHPSPYIKKRQGQILRLMKLVPKFQLNEKRTKE
;
A
#
# COMPACT_ATOMS: atom_id res chain seq x y z
N MET A 1 -5.23 -6.93 -4.50
CA MET A 1 -4.13 -7.92 -4.49
C MET A 1 -2.74 -7.30 -4.67
N ALA A 2 -2.44 -6.55 -5.74
CA ALA A 2 -1.08 -6.02 -5.98
C ALA A 2 -0.49 -5.20 -4.82
N VAL A 3 -1.30 -4.31 -4.23
CA VAL A 3 -0.89 -3.50 -3.07
C VAL A 3 -0.64 -4.36 -1.85
N ILE A 4 -1.57 -5.25 -1.49
CA ILE A 4 -1.38 -6.22 -0.39
C ILE A 4 -0.07 -6.99 -0.59
N ALA A 5 0.16 -7.52 -1.80
CA ALA A 5 1.36 -8.29 -2.13
C ALA A 5 2.69 -7.51 -2.13
N SER A 6 2.64 -6.17 -2.18
CA SER A 6 3.82 -5.31 -2.22
C SER A 6 4.10 -4.64 -0.88
N GLU A 7 3.04 -4.17 -0.22
CA GLU A 7 3.12 -3.33 0.97
C GLU A 7 2.87 -4.11 2.26
N ASP A 8 1.99 -5.13 2.22
CA ASP A 8 1.47 -5.75 3.43
C ASP A 8 0.85 -7.15 3.16
N ASN A 9 1.71 -8.16 3.02
CA ASN A 9 1.28 -9.52 2.62
C ASN A 9 0.33 -10.19 3.62
N ARG A 10 0.27 -9.69 4.86
CA ARG A 10 -0.52 -10.23 5.96
C ARG A 10 -1.66 -9.29 6.37
N PHE A 11 -1.99 -8.32 5.53
CA PHE A 11 -3.04 -7.32 5.78
C PHE A 11 -4.35 -7.90 6.35
N ALA A 12 -4.78 -9.05 5.82
CA ALA A 12 -6.02 -9.72 6.21
C ALA A 12 -5.96 -10.41 7.59
N THR A 13 -4.77 -10.59 8.15
CA THR A 13 -4.52 -11.47 9.32
C THR A 13 -4.09 -10.73 10.59
N HIS A 14 -3.62 -9.49 10.47
CA HIS A 14 -3.24 -8.66 11.62
C HIS A 14 -4.28 -7.57 11.88
N ASN A 15 -4.22 -6.93 13.07
CA ASN A 15 -5.11 -5.84 13.47
C ASN A 15 -4.33 -4.52 13.52
N GLY A 16 -3.90 -4.03 12.35
CA GLY A 16 -3.14 -2.77 12.22
C GLY A 16 -1.63 -2.86 12.38
N PHE A 17 -1.11 -3.84 13.12
CA PHE A 17 0.32 -4.00 13.34
C PHE A 17 0.77 -5.40 13.00
N ASP A 18 1.72 -5.50 12.07
CA ASP A 18 2.33 -6.77 11.73
C ASP A 18 3.62 -6.99 12.54
N PHE A 19 3.45 -7.54 13.75
CA PHE A 19 4.58 -7.82 14.65
C PHE A 19 5.62 -8.77 14.07
N ILE A 20 5.21 -9.70 13.20
CA ILE A 20 6.13 -10.63 12.55
C ILE A 20 7.01 -9.87 11.54
N GLU A 21 6.45 -8.95 10.75
CA GLU A 21 7.25 -8.15 9.80
C GLU A 21 8.08 -7.10 10.55
N ILE A 22 7.59 -6.56 11.68
CA ILE A 22 8.36 -5.66 12.55
C ILE A 22 9.61 -6.38 13.07
N GLN A 23 9.47 -7.57 13.65
CA GLN A 23 10.62 -8.34 14.16
C GLN A 23 11.61 -8.71 13.05
N LYS A 24 11.12 -9.11 11.87
CA LYS A 24 11.98 -9.37 10.71
C LYS A 24 12.72 -8.12 10.26
N ALA A 25 12.03 -6.98 10.17
CA ALA A 25 12.64 -5.72 9.77
C ALA A 25 13.71 -5.28 10.79
N ILE A 26 13.50 -5.47 12.09
CA ILE A 26 14.51 -5.20 13.12
C ILE A 26 15.78 -6.03 12.86
N LYS A 27 15.65 -7.36 12.75
CA LYS A 27 16.78 -8.27 12.49
C LYS A 27 17.50 -7.95 11.18
N GLU A 28 16.76 -7.66 10.11
CA GLU A 28 17.36 -7.28 8.82
C GLU A 28 18.08 -5.92 8.91
N ASN A 29 17.59 -4.99 9.73
CA ASN A 29 18.15 -3.65 9.86
C ASN A 29 19.44 -3.59 10.69
N GLU A 30 19.77 -4.65 11.44
CA GLU A 30 21.06 -4.78 12.13
C GLU A 30 22.23 -4.87 11.15
N THR A 31 22.02 -5.45 9.97
CA THR A 31 23.07 -5.70 8.97
C THR A 31 22.92 -4.87 7.69
N ARG A 32 21.74 -4.29 7.44
CA ARG A 32 21.47 -3.54 6.20
C ARG A 32 21.94 -2.09 6.27
N LYS A 33 22.65 -1.67 5.21
CA LYS A 33 22.98 -0.25 4.96
C LYS A 33 21.75 0.64 4.84
N ARG A 34 20.65 0.11 4.28
CA ARG A 34 19.37 0.83 4.14
C ARG A 34 18.29 0.11 4.93
N LYS A 35 17.73 0.79 5.92
CA LYS A 35 16.66 0.25 6.76
C LYS A 35 15.42 -0.08 5.93
N ARG A 36 14.86 -1.25 6.18
CA ARG A 36 13.56 -1.71 5.72
C ARG A 36 12.48 -1.24 6.70
N GLY A 37 11.38 -0.71 6.18
CA GLY A 37 10.18 -0.40 6.96
C GLY A 37 9.28 -1.63 7.17
N ALA A 38 8.40 -1.55 8.16
CA ALA A 38 7.40 -2.57 8.48
C ALA A 38 6.00 -1.96 8.71
N SER A 39 5.75 -0.77 8.13
CA SER A 39 4.46 -0.09 8.29
C SER A 39 3.37 -0.76 7.46
N THR A 40 2.29 -1.16 8.11
CA THR A 40 1.12 -1.80 7.49
C THR A 40 0.30 -0.80 6.67
N ILE A 41 -0.63 -1.32 5.86
CA ILE A 41 -1.57 -0.47 5.10
C ILE A 41 -2.41 0.41 6.04
N SER A 42 -2.82 -0.10 7.20
CA SER A 42 -3.61 0.65 8.18
C SER A 42 -2.82 1.80 8.79
N GLN A 43 -1.55 1.57 9.13
CA GLN A 43 -0.64 2.63 9.59
C GLN A 43 -0.40 3.69 8.52
N GLN A 44 -0.20 3.27 7.27
CA GLN A 44 -0.04 4.19 6.15
C GLN A 44 -1.33 4.99 5.90
N THR A 45 -2.51 4.39 6.06
CA THR A 45 -3.80 5.07 5.97
C THR A 45 -3.94 6.13 7.06
N ALA A 46 -3.64 5.76 8.31
CA ALA A 46 -3.65 6.70 9.43
C ALA A 46 -2.74 7.91 9.17
N LYS A 47 -1.53 7.62 8.67
CA LYS A 47 -0.51 8.62 8.33
C LYS A 47 -0.94 9.60 7.24
N ASN A 48 -1.67 9.14 6.22
CA ASN A 48 -2.06 9.95 5.07
C ASN A 48 -3.38 10.69 5.27
N VAL A 49 -4.32 10.12 6.03
CA VAL A 49 -5.67 10.69 6.19
C VAL A 49 -5.75 11.64 7.39
N PHE A 50 -5.10 11.31 8.51
CA PHE A 50 -5.28 12.04 9.77
C PHE A 50 -4.09 12.89 10.19
N LEU A 51 -2.92 12.71 9.56
CA LEU A 51 -1.67 13.33 10.00
C LEU A 51 -1.02 14.17 8.90
N TRP A 52 -0.25 15.17 9.32
CA TRP A 52 0.49 16.09 8.45
C TRP A 52 1.84 15.51 8.00
N PRO A 53 2.45 15.89 6.86
CA PRO A 53 3.61 15.20 6.26
C PRO A 53 4.91 15.10 7.08
N GLN A 54 5.13 15.93 8.10
CA GLN A 54 6.39 15.96 8.87
C GLN A 54 6.57 14.76 9.80
N SER A 55 7.77 14.19 9.88
CA SER A 55 8.06 13.07 10.81
C SER A 55 8.43 13.58 12.20
N SER A 56 7.82 13.01 13.25
CA SER A 56 8.19 13.24 14.66
C SER A 56 7.74 12.07 15.53
N TRP A 57 8.36 11.90 16.71
CA TRP A 57 7.95 10.87 17.67
C TRP A 57 6.51 11.05 18.16
N VAL A 58 6.11 12.31 18.39
CA VAL A 58 4.72 12.65 18.74
C VAL A 58 3.77 12.21 17.63
N ARG A 59 4.07 12.55 16.37
CA ARG A 59 3.27 12.09 15.23
C ARG A 59 3.24 10.57 15.15
N LYS A 60 4.36 9.89 15.41
CA LYS A 60 4.41 8.43 15.39
C LYS A 60 3.50 7.81 16.47
N GLY A 61 3.40 8.42 17.64
CA GLY A 61 2.43 8.04 18.67
C GLY A 61 0.98 8.21 18.20
N LEU A 62 0.66 9.34 17.57
CA LEU A 62 -0.66 9.56 16.97
C LEU A 62 -0.98 8.57 15.85
N GLU A 63 0.00 8.19 15.03
CA GLU A 63 -0.16 7.16 14.00
C GLU A 63 -0.60 5.84 14.63
N VAL A 64 0.00 5.44 15.75
CA VAL A 64 -0.38 4.24 16.49
C VAL A 64 -1.82 4.35 17.00
N TYR A 65 -2.16 5.46 17.65
CA TYR A 65 -3.51 5.72 18.16
C TYR A 65 -4.58 5.63 17.06
N PHE A 66 -4.41 6.35 15.95
CA PHE A 66 -5.35 6.31 14.84
C PHE A 66 -5.40 4.95 14.15
N THR A 67 -4.28 4.22 14.07
CA THR A 67 -4.28 2.85 13.51
C THR A 67 -5.19 1.93 14.31
N VAL A 68 -5.15 2.01 15.64
CA VAL A 68 -6.04 1.23 16.53
C VAL A 68 -7.50 1.61 16.28
N LEU A 69 -7.82 2.90 16.21
CA LEU A 69 -9.19 3.36 15.94
C LEU A 69 -9.70 2.87 14.58
N ILE A 70 -8.88 2.98 13.53
CA ILE A 70 -9.22 2.52 12.19
C ILE A 70 -9.55 1.02 12.19
N GLU A 71 -8.70 0.20 12.80
CA GLU A 71 -8.90 -1.26 12.84
C GLU A 71 -10.06 -1.69 13.73
N PHE A 72 -10.43 -0.86 14.71
CA PHE A 72 -11.58 -1.11 15.55
C PHE A 72 -12.91 -0.76 14.85
N PHE A 73 -12.96 0.35 14.11
CA PHE A 73 -14.20 0.86 13.53
C PHE A 73 -14.40 0.49 12.05
N TRP A 74 -13.35 0.23 11.29
CA TRP A 74 -13.43 -0.02 9.85
C TRP A 74 -13.11 -1.47 9.52
N SER A 75 -13.91 -2.05 8.61
CA SER A 75 -13.57 -3.35 8.03
C SER A 75 -12.31 -3.25 7.16
N LYS A 76 -11.62 -4.38 6.95
CA LYS A 76 -10.42 -4.44 6.11
C LYS A 76 -10.66 -3.91 4.69
N GLU A 77 -11.85 -4.15 4.14
CA GLU A 77 -12.24 -3.63 2.83
C GLU A 77 -12.32 -2.11 2.84
N ARG A 78 -12.92 -1.52 3.88
CA ARG A 78 -13.02 -0.06 4.01
C ARG A 78 -11.63 0.56 4.18
N ILE A 79 -10.76 -0.06 4.97
CA ILE A 79 -9.37 0.39 5.13
C ILE A 79 -8.65 0.40 3.77
N MET A 80 -8.75 -0.69 3.01
CA MET A 80 -8.15 -0.79 1.68
C MET A 80 -8.72 0.25 0.70
N GLU A 81 -10.03 0.48 0.72
CA GLU A 81 -10.70 1.48 -0.11
C GLU A 81 -10.17 2.89 0.19
N VAL A 82 -10.13 3.29 1.46
CA VAL A 82 -9.63 4.60 1.87
C VAL A 82 -8.14 4.72 1.56
N TYR A 83 -7.34 3.68 1.81
CA TYR A 83 -5.92 3.67 1.44
C TYR A 83 -5.72 3.93 -0.05
N LEU A 84 -6.42 3.18 -0.91
CA LEU A 84 -6.28 3.28 -2.36
C LEU A 84 -6.79 4.60 -2.94
N ASN A 85 -7.64 5.34 -2.24
CA ASN A 85 -8.10 6.66 -2.66
C ASN A 85 -7.25 7.80 -2.09
N SER A 86 -6.58 7.57 -0.96
CA SER A 86 -5.83 8.61 -0.23
C SER A 86 -4.34 8.65 -0.56
N ILE A 87 -3.74 7.56 -1.05
CA ILE A 87 -2.29 7.50 -1.26
C ILE A 87 -1.84 8.25 -2.52
N GLU A 88 -0.71 8.96 -2.42
CA GLU A 88 -0.04 9.58 -3.57
C GLU A 88 0.62 8.51 -4.45
N MET A 89 0.25 8.48 -5.72
CA MET A 89 0.73 7.54 -6.75
C MET A 89 1.53 8.23 -7.86
N GLY A 90 1.88 9.50 -7.65
CA GLY A 90 2.67 10.37 -8.51
C GLY A 90 2.52 11.82 -8.04
N LYS A 91 3.40 12.73 -8.47
CA LYS A 91 3.33 14.15 -8.06
C LYS A 91 1.93 14.73 -8.31
N GLY A 92 1.18 15.00 -7.25
CA GLY A 92 -0.19 15.54 -7.35
C GLY A 92 -1.26 14.53 -7.81
N ILE A 93 -0.93 13.24 -7.91
CA ILE A 93 -1.84 12.18 -8.34
C ILE A 93 -2.20 11.35 -7.12
N TYR A 94 -3.40 11.57 -6.58
CA TYR A 94 -3.89 10.87 -5.39
C TYR A 94 -4.95 9.85 -5.79
N GLY A 95 -4.71 8.61 -5.37
CA GLY A 95 -5.63 7.51 -5.51
C GLY A 95 -5.54 6.72 -6.83
N ALA A 96 -6.02 5.48 -6.77
CA ALA A 96 -5.91 4.48 -7.84
C ALA A 96 -6.66 4.90 -9.12
N GLN A 97 -7.82 5.54 -8.99
CA GLN A 97 -8.60 6.02 -10.13
C GLN A 97 -7.88 7.14 -10.88
N ALA A 98 -7.28 8.09 -10.16
CA ALA A 98 -6.48 9.14 -10.77
C ALA A 98 -5.24 8.53 -11.45
N ALA A 99 -4.52 7.64 -10.76
CA ALA A 99 -3.37 6.95 -11.33
C ALA A 99 -3.72 6.20 -12.63
N ALA A 100 -4.83 5.46 -12.66
CA ALA A 100 -5.31 4.75 -13.85
C ALA A 100 -5.54 5.69 -15.04
N LYS A 101 -6.21 6.82 -14.81
CA LYS A 101 -6.50 7.81 -15.85
C LYS A 101 -5.22 8.49 -16.34
N TYR A 102 -4.39 9.00 -15.43
CA TYR A 102 -3.22 9.78 -15.81
C TYR A 102 -2.13 8.93 -16.45
N LYS A 103 -1.85 7.75 -15.91
CA LYS A 103 -0.71 6.91 -16.33
C LYS A 103 -1.04 5.89 -17.41
N PHE A 104 -2.27 5.40 -17.46
CA PHE A 104 -2.65 4.27 -18.32
C PHE A 104 -3.87 4.53 -19.20
N LYS A 105 -4.43 5.75 -19.17
CA LYS A 105 -5.61 6.15 -19.96
C LYS A 105 -6.79 5.18 -19.81
N THR A 106 -6.98 4.67 -18.60
CA THR A 106 -8.04 3.70 -18.27
C THR A 106 -8.71 4.03 -16.93
N THR A 107 -9.61 3.17 -16.46
CA THR A 107 -10.22 3.26 -15.12
C THR A 107 -9.59 2.25 -14.18
N ALA A 108 -9.67 2.49 -12.86
CA ALA A 108 -9.12 1.59 -11.85
C ALA A 108 -9.67 0.15 -12.00
N ALA A 109 -10.95 0.02 -12.33
CA ALA A 109 -11.61 -1.27 -12.57
C ALA A 109 -11.08 -2.02 -13.81
N LYS A 110 -10.51 -1.30 -14.78
CA LYS A 110 -9.98 -1.85 -16.04
C LYS A 110 -8.46 -1.99 -16.04
N LEU A 111 -7.79 -1.77 -14.91
CA LEU A 111 -6.34 -1.97 -14.81
C LEU A 111 -6.00 -3.45 -14.94
N SER A 112 -5.06 -3.77 -15.81
CA SER A 112 -4.51 -5.12 -15.88
C SER A 112 -3.71 -5.47 -14.60
N ALA A 113 -3.51 -6.75 -14.34
CA ALA A 113 -2.66 -7.19 -13.23
C ALA A 113 -1.25 -6.61 -13.33
N GLY A 114 -0.71 -6.49 -14.55
CA GLY A 114 0.58 -5.86 -14.82
C GLY A 114 0.61 -4.38 -14.47
N GLN A 115 -0.43 -3.61 -14.81
CA GLN A 115 -0.53 -2.20 -14.46
C GLN A 115 -0.71 -2.01 -12.95
N CYS A 116 -1.54 -2.82 -12.30
CA CYS A 116 -1.67 -2.85 -10.85
C CYS A 116 -0.31 -3.10 -10.16
N ALA A 117 0.47 -4.06 -10.66
CA ALA A 117 1.79 -4.36 -10.14
C ALA A 117 2.80 -3.23 -10.37
N LEU A 118 2.71 -2.49 -11.49
CA LEU A 118 3.53 -1.30 -11.73
C LEU A 118 3.21 -0.19 -10.74
N ILE A 119 1.92 0.11 -10.54
CA ILE A 119 1.49 1.11 -9.56
C ILE A 119 2.04 0.74 -8.18
N ALA A 120 1.82 -0.50 -7.73
CA ALA A 120 2.32 -1.00 -6.46
C ALA A 120 3.86 -0.92 -6.34
N ALA A 121 4.60 -1.24 -7.41
CA ALA A 121 6.05 -1.14 -7.44
C ALA A 121 6.55 0.31 -7.25
N THR A 122 5.76 1.32 -7.59
CA THR A 122 6.11 2.73 -7.47
C THR A 122 5.73 3.39 -6.14
N LEU A 123 4.81 2.79 -5.37
CA LEU A 123 4.33 3.35 -4.09
C LEU A 123 5.42 3.70 -3.07
N PRO A 124 6.56 2.98 -2.96
CA PRO A 124 7.58 3.35 -1.98
C PRO A 124 8.28 4.69 -2.27
N ASN A 125 8.23 5.18 -3.51
CA ASN A 125 8.71 6.51 -3.86
C ASN A 125 8.02 6.99 -5.16
N PRO A 126 6.77 7.47 -5.07
CA PRO A 126 5.93 7.76 -6.23
C PRO A 126 6.36 9.04 -6.97
N ILE A 127 7.17 9.89 -6.34
CA ILE A 127 7.74 11.10 -6.96
C ILE A 127 8.93 10.73 -7.85
N ARG A 128 9.77 9.77 -7.43
CA ARG A 128 10.95 9.35 -8.17
C ARG A 128 10.66 8.29 -9.24
N PHE A 129 9.67 7.43 -9.01
CA PHE A 129 9.37 6.32 -9.90
C PHE A 129 8.10 6.57 -10.70
N ASP A 130 8.16 6.29 -11.99
CA ASP A 130 7.00 6.38 -12.88
C ASP A 130 6.52 5.00 -13.31
N SER A 131 5.25 4.70 -13.01
CA SER A 131 4.59 3.47 -13.43
C SER A 131 4.11 3.50 -14.89
N ALA A 132 3.99 4.68 -15.51
CA ALA A 132 3.74 4.80 -16.95
C ALA A 132 5.01 4.51 -17.78
N HIS A 133 6.17 4.95 -17.28
CA HIS A 133 7.47 4.76 -17.94
C HIS A 133 8.46 4.03 -17.01
N PRO A 134 8.24 2.73 -16.76
CA PRO A 134 9.01 2.00 -15.75
C PRO A 134 10.44 1.74 -16.19
N SER A 135 11.39 2.11 -15.33
CA SER A 135 12.80 1.75 -15.47
C SER A 135 13.00 0.22 -15.35
N PRO A 136 14.16 -0.31 -15.78
CA PRO A 136 14.46 -1.75 -15.62
C PRO A 136 14.31 -2.24 -14.17
N TYR A 137 14.65 -1.39 -13.19
CA TYR A 137 14.46 -1.67 -11.77
C TYR A 137 12.98 -1.85 -11.42
N ILE A 138 12.10 -0.97 -11.89
CA ILE A 138 10.66 -1.05 -11.65
C ILE A 138 10.03 -2.24 -12.35
N LYS A 139 10.47 -2.57 -13.58
CA LYS A 139 10.03 -3.80 -14.29
C LYS A 139 10.42 -5.07 -13.52
N LYS A 140 11.63 -5.12 -12.94
CA LYS A 140 12.04 -6.24 -12.07
C LYS A 140 11.12 -6.37 -10.86
N ARG A 141 10.80 -5.26 -10.18
CA ARG A 141 9.87 -5.25 -9.04
C ARG A 141 8.44 -5.64 -9.45
N GLN A 142 7.95 -5.18 -10.59
CA GLN A 142 6.66 -5.59 -11.15
C GLN A 142 6.58 -7.11 -11.28
N GLY A 143 7.61 -7.74 -11.84
CA GLY A 143 7.68 -9.20 -11.96
C GLY A 143 7.65 -9.93 -10.60
N GLN A 144 8.32 -9.38 -9.59
CA GLN A 144 8.27 -9.91 -8.22
C GLN A 144 6.85 -9.79 -7.62
N ILE A 145 6.21 -8.63 -7.74
CA ILE A 145 4.86 -8.40 -7.23
C ILE A 145 3.85 -9.31 -7.94
N LEU A 146 3.95 -9.48 -9.26
CA LEU A 146 3.08 -10.40 -10.00
C LEU A 146 3.19 -11.86 -9.52
N ARG A 147 4.39 -12.29 -9.12
CA ARG A 147 4.58 -13.61 -8.49
C ARG A 147 3.95 -13.66 -7.11
N LEU A 148 4.20 -12.65 -6.28
CA LEU A 148 3.65 -12.56 -4.92
C LEU A 148 2.12 -12.50 -4.91
N MET A 149 1.50 -11.81 -5.87
CA MET A 149 0.04 -11.77 -6.03
C MET A 149 -0.62 -13.15 -6.16
N LYS A 150 0.12 -14.16 -6.65
CA LYS A 150 -0.36 -15.54 -6.74
C LYS A 150 -0.24 -16.32 -5.43
N LEU A 151 0.62 -15.85 -4.52
CA LEU A 151 0.96 -16.52 -3.25
C LEU A 151 0.18 -15.93 -2.06
N VAL A 152 -0.17 -14.65 -2.12
CA VAL A 152 -0.93 -13.99 -1.05
C VAL A 152 -2.37 -14.50 -1.05
N PRO A 153 -2.95 -14.83 0.12
CA PRO A 153 -4.35 -15.25 0.22
C PRO A 153 -5.28 -14.26 -0.47
N LYS A 154 -6.25 -14.76 -1.24
CA LYS A 154 -7.23 -13.90 -1.90
C LYS A 154 -8.00 -13.14 -0.83
N PHE A 155 -7.83 -11.81 -0.85
CA PHE A 155 -8.61 -10.92 -0.01
C PHE A 155 -10.05 -10.91 -0.53
N GLN A 156 -10.97 -11.53 0.21
CA GLN A 156 -12.38 -11.56 -0.16
C GLN A 156 -12.97 -10.17 0.10
N LEU A 157 -13.40 -9.50 -0.96
CA LEU A 157 -14.25 -8.33 -0.82
C LEU A 157 -15.68 -8.84 -0.65
N ASN A 158 -16.38 -8.40 0.39
CA ASN A 158 -17.81 -8.67 0.51
C ASN A 158 -18.54 -8.11 -0.73
N GLU A 159 -19.02 -9.00 -1.62
CA GLU A 159 -19.61 -8.67 -2.93
C GLU A 159 -20.93 -7.87 -2.86
N LYS A 160 -21.45 -7.61 -1.66
CA LYS A 160 -22.79 -7.03 -1.45
C LYS A 160 -22.96 -5.56 -1.85
N ARG A 161 -21.89 -4.83 -2.23
CA ARG A 161 -21.98 -3.39 -2.57
C ARG A 161 -21.88 -3.04 -4.06
N THR A 162 -21.60 -3.99 -4.94
CA THR A 162 -21.40 -3.68 -6.38
C THR A 162 -22.69 -3.71 -7.20
N LYS A 163 -23.86 -3.80 -6.54
CA LYS A 163 -25.19 -3.96 -7.18
C LYS A 163 -26.17 -2.82 -6.92
N GLU A 164 -25.72 -1.69 -6.37
CA GLU A 164 -26.53 -0.47 -6.24
C GLU A 164 -25.96 0.65 -7.11
#